data_AF-X1MAU4-F1
#
_entry.id   AF-X1MAU4-F1
#
_cell.length_a   1.000
_cell.length_b   1.000
_cell.length_c   1.000
_cell.angle_alpha   90.00
_cell.angle_beta   90.00
_cell.angle_gamma   90.00
#
_symmetry.space_group_name_H-M   'P 1'
#
loop_
_entity.id
_entity.type
_entity.pdbx_description
1 polymer ?
#
loop_
_entity_poly.entity_id
_entity_poly.type
_entity_poly.pdbx_seq_one_letter_code
_entity_poly.pdbx_strand_id
1 'polypeptide(L)'
;YRKNMVGFVFQSFNLIPTLTALENVEYPMIFSGVQKSERLKRSEEVLEKLGLGDRLKHNPTELSGGEQQRVSIARAIIERIWLDLYFNHLILFLH
;
A
#
# COMPACT_ATOMS: atom_id res chain seq x y z
N TYR A 1 12.01 -5.63 -41.08
CA TYR A 1 11.63 -6.31 -39.82
C TYR A 1 12.83 -6.35 -38.87
N ARG A 2 12.81 -5.59 -37.77
CA ARG A 2 13.43 -5.97 -36.49
C ARG A 2 12.59 -5.36 -35.36
N LYS A 3 11.62 -6.15 -34.88
CA LYS A 3 11.21 -6.09 -33.47
C LYS A 3 12.44 -6.47 -32.65
N ASN A 4 12.70 -5.83 -31.50
CA ASN A 4 13.06 -6.50 -30.24
C ASN A 4 13.64 -5.51 -29.21
N MET A 5 13.06 -5.62 -28.01
CA MET A 5 13.54 -5.15 -26.70
C MET A 5 13.20 -3.70 -26.32
N VAL A 6 11.91 -3.48 -26.05
CA VAL A 6 11.50 -2.50 -25.04
C VAL A 6 12.11 -2.98 -23.71
N GLY A 7 13.24 -2.40 -23.32
CA GLY A 7 13.85 -2.64 -22.02
C GLY A 7 12.96 -2.05 -20.93
N PHE A 8 12.08 -2.86 -20.36
CA PHE A 8 11.35 -2.47 -19.16
C PHE A 8 12.33 -2.47 -17.98
N VAL A 9 12.71 -1.28 -17.52
CA VAL A 9 13.35 -1.12 -16.21
C VAL A 9 12.29 -1.48 -15.17
N PHE A 10 12.42 -2.64 -14.53
CA PHE A 10 11.60 -2.99 -13.37
C PHE A 10 11.98 -2.03 -12.23
N GLN A 11 11.17 -0.99 -12.02
CA GLN A 11 11.26 -0.22 -10.79
C GLN A 11 10.84 -1.14 -9.65
N SER A 12 11.76 -1.43 -8.71
CA SER A 12 11.41 -2.18 -7.51
C SER A 12 10.63 -1.27 -6.58
N PHE A 13 9.30 -1.35 -6.62
CA PHE A 13 8.41 -0.57 -5.75
C PHE A 13 8.31 -1.12 -4.32
N ASN A 14 9.13 -2.11 -3.98
CA ASN A 14 9.19 -2.78 -2.68
C ASN A 14 7.84 -3.32 -2.20
N LEU A 15 6.99 -3.77 -3.14
CA LEU A 15 5.75 -4.48 -2.85
C LEU A 15 6.03 -5.95 -2.55
N ILE A 16 5.26 -6.54 -1.64
CA ILE A 16 5.31 -7.97 -1.34
C ILE A 16 4.61 -8.70 -2.50
N PRO A 17 5.32 -9.53 -3.30
CA PRO A 17 4.80 -10.06 -4.56
C PRO A 17 3.59 -10.98 -4.41
N THR A 18 3.46 -11.62 -3.25
CA THR A 18 2.40 -12.59 -2.94
C THR A 18 1.16 -11.95 -2.32
N LEU A 19 1.16 -10.64 -2.11
CA LEU A 19 0.06 -9.90 -1.54
C LEU A 19 -0.63 -9.07 -2.62
N THR A 20 -1.94 -8.94 -2.52
CA THR A 20 -2.72 -8.01 -3.34
C THR A 20 -2.38 -6.55 -3.03
N ALA A 21 -2.85 -5.61 -3.86
CA ALA A 21 -2.72 -4.18 -3.60
C ALA A 21 -3.30 -3.80 -2.23
N LEU A 22 -4.48 -4.31 -1.91
CA LEU A 22 -5.15 -4.09 -0.62
C LEU A 22 -4.29 -4.62 0.54
N GLU A 23 -3.81 -5.85 0.44
CA GLU A 23 -2.99 -6.48 1.49
C GLU A 23 -1.63 -5.79 1.66
N ASN A 24 -0.99 -5.34 0.57
CA ASN A 24 0.25 -4.57 0.63
C ASN A 24 0.07 -3.27 1.42
N VAL A 25 -1.08 -2.61 1.28
CA VAL A 25 -1.42 -1.37 2.00
C VAL A 25 -1.89 -1.67 3.42
N GLU A 26 -2.54 -2.81 3.65
CA GLU A 26 -2.97 -3.26 4.99
C GLU A 26 -1.79 -3.69 5.87
N TYR A 27 -0.75 -4.26 5.27
CA TYR A 27 0.34 -4.96 5.96
C TYR A 27 0.98 -4.18 7.14
N PRO A 28 1.30 -2.88 7.02
CA PRO A 28 1.90 -2.12 8.13
C PRO A 28 1.02 -2.08 9.39
N MET A 29 -0.31 -2.10 9.20
CA MET A 29 -1.28 -1.97 10.29
C MET A 29 -1.46 -3.24 11.11
N ILE A 30 -1.05 -4.40 10.57
CA ILE A 30 -1.14 -5.70 11.27
C ILE A 30 -0.32 -5.66 12.56
N PHE A 31 0.85 -5.02 12.52
CA PHE A 31 1.76 -4.93 13.67
C PHE A 31 1.32 -3.94 14.74
N SER A 32 0.40 -3.03 14.41
CA SER A 32 -0.10 -1.99 15.33
C SER A 32 -1.37 -2.39 16.09
N GLY A 33 -1.82 -3.65 15.99
CA GLY A 33 -2.98 -4.17 16.73
C GLY A 33 -4.34 -3.61 16.27
N VAL A 34 -4.38 -2.94 15.11
CA VAL A 34 -5.60 -2.36 14.53
C VAL A 34 -6.54 -3.49 14.13
N GLN A 35 -7.85 -3.37 14.43
CA GLN A 35 -8.83 -4.41 14.07
C GLN A 35 -8.89 -4.62 12.55
N LYS A 36 -9.05 -5.89 12.12
CA LYS A 36 -9.03 -6.28 10.71
C LYS A 36 -10.01 -5.47 9.84
N SER A 37 -11.24 -5.29 10.30
CA SER A 37 -12.26 -4.51 9.59
C SER A 37 -11.82 -3.06 9.35
N GLU A 38 -11.20 -2.43 10.34
CA GLU A 38 -10.71 -1.06 10.26
C GLU A 38 -9.51 -0.93 9.31
N ARG A 39 -8.59 -1.92 9.34
CA ARG A 39 -7.45 -1.94 8.41
C ARG A 39 -7.92 -2.06 6.96
N LEU A 40 -8.85 -2.98 6.68
CA LEU A 40 -9.43 -3.17 5.35
C LEU A 40 -10.07 -1.88 4.84
N LYS A 41 -10.94 -1.27 5.66
CA LYS A 41 -11.62 -0.02 5.32
C LYS A 41 -10.63 1.10 5.00
N ARG A 42 -9.64 1.33 5.85
CA ARG A 42 -8.64 2.40 5.64
C ARG A 42 -7.78 2.15 4.39
N SER A 43 -7.34 0.91 4.18
CA SER A 43 -6.57 0.55 2.99
C SER A 43 -7.36 0.77 1.70
N GLU A 44 -8.62 0.36 1.69
CA GLU A 44 -9.54 0.55 0.56
C GLU A 44 -9.73 2.04 0.27
N GLU A 45 -10.07 2.85 1.27
CA GLU A 45 -10.26 4.30 1.12
C GLU A 45 -9.01 5.01 0.54
N VAL A 46 -7.80 4.62 0.96
CA VAL A 46 -6.55 5.21 0.45
C VAL A 46 -6.31 4.78 -0.99
N LEU A 47 -6.55 3.51 -1.33
CA LEU A 47 -6.41 3.01 -2.70
C LEU A 47 -7.42 3.64 -3.65
N GLU A 48 -8.68 3.82 -3.22
CA GLU A 48 -9.71 4.52 -4.00
C GLU A 48 -9.30 5.96 -4.31
N LYS A 49 -8.81 6.71 -3.31
CA LYS A 49 -8.32 8.08 -3.49
C LYS A 49 -7.15 8.18 -4.48
N LEU A 50 -6.40 7.10 -4.68
CA LEU A 50 -5.31 6.99 -5.63
C LEU A 50 -5.73 6.36 -6.97
N GLY A 51 -7.04 6.19 -7.20
CA GLY A 51 -7.60 5.65 -8.44
C GLY A 51 -7.29 4.16 -8.63
N LEU A 52 -7.28 3.39 -7.53
CA LEU A 52 -7.00 1.96 -7.52
C LEU A 52 -8.16 1.10 -6.97
N GLY A 53 -9.38 1.64 -6.91
CA GLY A 53 -10.57 0.92 -6.42
C GLY A 53 -10.85 -0.38 -7.18
N ASP A 54 -10.65 -0.42 -8.49
CA ASP A 54 -10.82 -1.65 -9.29
C ASP A 54 -9.63 -2.61 -9.19
N ARG A 55 -8.56 -2.21 -8.47
CA ARG A 55 -7.28 -2.92 -8.41
C ARG A 55 -7.00 -3.56 -7.05
N LEU A 56 -7.90 -3.46 -6.09
CA LEU A 56 -7.72 -3.92 -4.71
C LEU A 56 -7.18 -5.37 -4.61
N LYS A 57 -7.70 -6.27 -5.46
CA LYS A 57 -7.40 -7.71 -5.44
C LYS A 57 -6.26 -8.13 -6.38
N HIS A 58 -5.63 -7.20 -7.08
CA HIS A 58 -4.56 -7.51 -8.02
C HIS A 58 -3.22 -7.59 -7.28
N ASN A 59 -2.42 -8.59 -7.60
CA ASN A 59 -1.04 -8.73 -7.15
C ASN A 59 -0.12 -7.78 -7.95
N PRO A 60 1.09 -7.46 -7.45
CA PRO A 60 2.01 -6.55 -8.13
C PRO A 60 2.30 -6.88 -9.59
N THR A 61 2.36 -8.17 -9.95
CA THR A 61 2.61 -8.61 -11.34
C THR A 61 1.47 -8.32 -12.29
N GLU A 62 0.26 -8.05 -11.78
CA GLU A 62 -0.96 -7.73 -12.53
C GLU A 62 -1.18 -6.21 -12.65
N LEU A 63 -0.32 -5.41 -12.03
CA LEU A 63 -0.36 -3.95 -12.03
C LEU A 63 0.69 -3.37 -12.98
N SER A 64 0.31 -2.34 -13.73
CA SER A 64 1.27 -1.50 -14.45
C SER A 64 2.25 -0.83 -13.49
N GLY A 65 3.41 -0.40 -13.97
CA GLY A 65 4.41 0.28 -13.12
C GLY A 65 3.85 1.53 -12.42
N GLY A 66 3.01 2.31 -13.09
CA GLY A 66 2.33 3.46 -12.48
C GLY A 66 1.31 3.08 -11.40
N GLU A 67 0.61 1.94 -11.57
CA GLU A 67 -0.26 1.40 -10.53
C GLU A 67 0.55 0.88 -9.33
N GLN A 68 1.66 0.17 -9.56
CA GLN A 68 2.55 -0.29 -8.49
C GLN A 68 3.15 0.87 -7.69
N GLN A 69 3.54 1.96 -8.36
CA GLN A 69 4.00 3.18 -7.71
C GLN A 69 2.91 3.75 -6.78
N ARG A 70 1.66 3.83 -7.26
CA ARG A 70 0.54 4.33 -6.45
C ARG A 70 0.22 3.41 -5.27
N VAL A 71 0.34 2.09 -5.40
CA VAL A 71 0.22 1.15 -4.26
C VAL A 71 1.34 1.39 -3.24
N SER A 72 2.57 1.62 -3.69
CA SER A 72 3.70 1.95 -2.80
C SER A 72 3.46 3.26 -2.04
N ILE A 73 2.95 4.28 -2.72
CA ILE A 73 2.53 5.55 -2.11
C ILE A 73 1.40 5.32 -1.08
N ALA A 74 0.39 4.51 -1.42
CA ALA A 74 -0.70 4.16 -0.51
C ALA A 74 -0.19 3.55 0.79
N ARG A 75 0.77 2.61 0.70
CA ARG A 75 1.41 1.98 1.86
C ARG A 75 2.15 3.00 2.73
N ALA A 76 2.91 3.90 2.12
CA ALA A 76 3.65 4.94 2.83
C ALA A 76 2.71 5.95 3.54
N ILE A 77 1.58 6.30 2.91
CA ILE A 77 0.56 7.17 3.53
C ILE A 77 0.00 6.51 4.80
N ILE A 78 -0.37 5.24 4.70
CA ILE A 78 -0.85 4.46 5.84
C ILE A 78 0.21 4.44 6.94
N GLU A 79 1.45 4.02 6.64
CA GLU A 79 2.56 3.99 7.60
C GLU A 79 2.71 5.30 8.36
N ARG A 80 2.66 6.44 7.67
CA ARG A 80 2.77 7.76 8.29
C ARG A 80 1.59 8.08 9.22
N ILE A 81 0.36 7.86 8.76
CA ILE A 81 -0.86 8.12 9.58
C ILE A 81 -0.79 7.33 10.89
N TRP A 82 -0.31 6.09 10.86
CA TRP A 82 -0.18 5.27 12.07
C TRP A 82 0.89 5.77 13.01
N LEU A 83 2.06 6.16 12.50
CA LEU A 83 3.11 6.73 13.32
C LEU A 83 2.59 7.96 14.07
N ASP A 84 1.86 8.84 13.39
CA ASP A 84 1.27 10.03 14.00
C ASP A 84 0.24 9.68 15.08
N LEU A 85 -0.64 8.70 14.84
CA LEU A 85 -1.65 8.27 15.84
C LEU A 85 -1.01 7.59 17.05
N TYR A 86 -0.03 6.72 16.85
CA TYR A 86 0.64 5.99 17.92
C TYR A 86 1.46 6.93 18.81
N PHE A 87 2.19 7.89 18.21
CA PHE A 87 2.93 8.90 18.97
C PHE A 87 2.00 9.78 19.80
N ASN A 88 0.89 10.26 19.23
CA ASN A 88 -0.07 11.08 19.96
C ASN A 88 -0.65 10.33 21.16
N HIS A 89 -0.96 9.05 21.00
CA HIS A 89 -1.50 8.25 22.11
C HIS A 89 -0.46 7.98 23.20
N LEU A 90 0.82 7.80 22.84
CA LEU A 90 1.93 7.59 23.79
C LEU A 90 2.23 8.85 24.61
N ILE A 91 2.17 10.04 23.99
CA ILE A 91 2.39 11.33 24.67
C ILE A 91 1.31 11.57 25.74
N LEU A 92 0.06 11.18 25.47
CA LEU A 92 -1.05 11.32 26.43
C LEU A 92 -0.91 10.45 27.69
N PHE A 93 -0.05 9.41 27.67
CA PHE A 93 0.23 8.57 28.85
C PHE A 93 1.52 8.97 29.59
N LEU A 94 2.27 9.96 29.06
CA LEU A 94 3.50 10.48 29.66
C LEU A 94 3.28 11.80 30.42
N HIS A 95 2.03 12.19 30.69
CA HIS A 95 1.62 13.28 31.57
C HIS A 95 0.57 12.76 32.56
#